data_AF-A0A845UEV2-F1
#
_entry.id   AF-A0A845UEV2-F1
#
_cell.length_a   1.000
_cell.length_b   1.000
_cell.length_c   1.000
_cell.angle_alpha   90.00
_cell.angle_beta   90.00
_cell.angle_gamma   90.00
#
_symmetry.space_group_name_H-M   'P 1'
#
loop_
_entity.id
_entity.type
_entity.pdbx_description
1 polymer ?
#
loop_
_entity_poly.entity_id
_entity_poly.type
_entity_poly.pdbx_seq_one_letter_code
_entity_poly.pdbx_strand_id
1 'polypeptide(L)'
;MDRLIRGARWVFAFGAGLSMALVFIIIFVNSLRRYAVGRSVPWGEELPIYLTIYGVMFGLALAYLGDNHIRFTVVSDMLPKRLRHWFFVAADAVGVATGIALAYAGHVFALRRGDVASSGLKSTADALAQGTGIEALTWLGKVGPYQYAIAFGGALLAIAAALKLMQRLSGRDAEV
;
A
#
# COMPACT_ATOMS: atom_id res chain seq x y z
N MET A 1 -3.66 23.50 -0.43
CA MET A 1 -3.59 22.31 0.45
C MET A 1 -4.74 21.35 0.17
N ASP A 2 -5.99 21.82 0.22
CA ASP A 2 -7.18 20.93 0.09
C ASP A 2 -7.29 20.22 -1.25
N ARG A 3 -6.89 20.88 -2.36
CA ARG A 3 -6.81 20.25 -3.69
C ARG A 3 -5.76 19.12 -3.73
N LEU A 4 -4.63 19.31 -3.06
CA LEU A 4 -3.55 18.29 -2.99
C LEU A 4 -4.01 17.09 -2.16
N ILE A 5 -4.60 17.32 -0.99
CA ILE A 5 -5.14 16.26 -0.13
C ILE A 5 -6.24 15.49 -0.86
N ARG A 6 -7.15 16.18 -1.55
CA ARG A 6 -8.21 15.55 -2.35
C ARG A 6 -7.63 14.69 -3.47
N GLY A 7 -6.63 15.20 -4.20
CA GLY A 7 -5.92 14.45 -5.22
C GLY A 7 -5.24 13.20 -4.65
N ALA A 8 -4.51 13.34 -3.55
CA ALA A 8 -3.86 12.21 -2.86
C ALA A 8 -4.86 11.15 -2.39
N ARG A 9 -5.99 11.57 -1.77
CA ARG A 9 -7.08 10.65 -1.39
C ARG A 9 -7.62 9.89 -2.58
N TRP A 10 -7.84 10.56 -3.71
CA TRP A 10 -8.35 9.92 -4.92
C TRP A 10 -7.36 8.88 -5.46
N VAL A 11 -6.08 9.21 -5.53
CA VAL A 11 -5.02 8.27 -5.95
C VAL A 11 -4.96 7.06 -5.02
N PHE A 12 -4.99 7.25 -3.70
CA PHE A 12 -4.95 6.14 -2.75
C PHE A 12 -6.20 5.27 -2.82
N ALA A 13 -7.38 5.89 -2.91
CA ALA A 13 -8.65 5.17 -3.05
C ALA A 13 -8.73 4.38 -4.36
N PHE A 14 -8.28 5.00 -5.47
CA PHE A 14 -8.22 4.33 -6.76
C PHE A 14 -7.26 3.14 -6.72
N GLY A 15 -6.05 3.30 -6.15
CA GLY A 15 -5.08 2.22 -6.01
C GLY A 15 -5.59 1.06 -5.15
N ALA A 16 -6.23 1.35 -4.02
CA ALA A 16 -6.82 0.33 -3.15
C ALA A 16 -8.00 -0.39 -3.84
N GLY A 17 -8.91 0.37 -4.47
CA GLY A 17 -10.06 -0.16 -5.18
C GLY A 17 -9.68 -1.01 -6.39
N LEU A 18 -8.70 -0.55 -7.18
CA LEU A 18 -8.16 -1.29 -8.31
C LEU A 18 -7.53 -2.61 -7.86
N SER A 19 -6.76 -2.59 -6.77
CA SER A 19 -6.15 -3.81 -6.21
C SER A 19 -7.23 -4.82 -5.80
N MET A 20 -8.28 -4.36 -5.10
CA MET A 20 -9.40 -5.21 -4.70
C MET A 20 -10.17 -5.77 -5.91
N ALA A 21 -10.41 -4.95 -6.93
CA ALA A 21 -11.08 -5.38 -8.15
C ALA A 21 -10.26 -6.45 -8.90
N LEU A 22 -8.94 -6.28 -9.01
CA LEU A 22 -8.06 -7.27 -9.62
C LEU A 22 -8.02 -8.58 -8.82
N VAL A 23 -7.94 -8.51 -7.49
CA VAL A 23 -8.02 -9.69 -6.61
C VAL A 23 -9.32 -10.45 -6.87
N PHE A 24 -10.46 -9.75 -6.86
CA PHE A 24 -11.76 -10.35 -7.14
C PHE A 24 -11.81 -11.02 -8.52
N ILE A 25 -11.39 -10.31 -9.57
CA ILE A 25 -11.40 -10.84 -10.94
C ILE A 25 -10.53 -12.09 -11.06
N ILE A 26 -9.32 -12.07 -10.50
CA ILE A 26 -8.39 -13.21 -10.58
C ILE A 26 -8.98 -14.41 -9.84
N ILE A 27 -9.46 -14.24 -8.61
CA ILE A 27 -10.05 -15.34 -7.82
C ILE A 27 -11.31 -15.87 -8.51
N PHE A 28 -12.16 -14.99 -9.03
CA PHE A 28 -13.38 -15.36 -9.74
C PHE A 28 -13.07 -16.17 -11.00
N VAL A 29 -12.15 -15.71 -11.85
CA VAL A 29 -11.73 -16.42 -13.06
C VAL A 29 -11.05 -17.75 -12.71
N ASN A 30 -10.20 -17.78 -11.69
CA ASN A 30 -9.54 -19.01 -11.25
C ASN A 30 -10.54 -20.04 -10.71
N SER A 31 -11.55 -19.58 -9.95
CA SER A 31 -12.65 -20.40 -9.46
C SER A 31 -13.47 -20.97 -10.63
N LEU A 32 -13.90 -20.12 -11.58
CA LEU A 32 -14.66 -20.54 -12.75
C LEU A 32 -13.90 -21.59 -13.57
N ARG A 33 -12.61 -21.36 -13.83
CA ARG A 33 -11.75 -22.32 -14.54
C ARG A 33 -11.61 -23.64 -13.80
N ARG A 34 -11.46 -23.59 -12.48
CA ARG A 34 -11.34 -24.79 -11.64
C ARG A 34 -12.60 -25.65 -11.74
N TYR A 35 -13.78 -25.04 -11.71
CA TYR A 35 -15.04 -25.78 -11.79
C TYR A 35 -15.46 -26.17 -13.22
N ALA A 36 -15.14 -25.36 -14.23
CA ALA A 36 -15.53 -25.64 -15.62
C ALA A 36 -14.54 -26.56 -16.36
N VAL A 37 -13.23 -26.41 -16.11
CA VAL A 37 -12.15 -27.09 -16.86
C VAL A 37 -11.36 -28.08 -16.00
N GLY A 38 -11.58 -28.07 -14.68
CA GLY A 38 -10.84 -28.92 -13.74
C GLY A 38 -9.37 -28.52 -13.54
N ARG A 39 -8.94 -27.35 -14.05
CA ARG A 39 -7.57 -26.85 -13.94
C ARG A 39 -7.54 -25.40 -13.47
N SER A 40 -6.74 -25.11 -12.45
CA SER A 40 -6.45 -23.75 -11.97
C SER A 40 -5.22 -23.16 -12.65
N VAL A 41 -5.03 -21.84 -12.49
CA VAL A 41 -3.85 -21.15 -12.97
C VAL A 41 -2.77 -21.16 -11.88
N PRO A 42 -1.50 -21.47 -12.18
CA PRO A 42 -0.44 -21.57 -11.17
C PRO A 42 -0.28 -20.31 -10.29
N TRP A 43 -0.43 -19.12 -10.87
CA TRP A 43 -0.36 -17.84 -10.15
C TRP A 43 -1.70 -17.38 -9.58
N GLY A 44 -2.79 -18.11 -9.82
CA GLY A 44 -4.16 -17.71 -9.46
C GLY A 44 -4.42 -17.62 -7.95
N GLU A 45 -3.52 -18.14 -7.12
CA GLU A 45 -3.55 -18.02 -5.66
C GLU A 45 -2.47 -17.05 -5.14
N GLU A 46 -1.27 -17.06 -5.73
CA GLU A 46 -0.15 -16.19 -5.32
C GLU A 46 -0.36 -14.71 -5.69
N LEU A 47 -0.76 -14.42 -6.93
CA LEU A 47 -0.89 -13.02 -7.39
C LEU A 47 -1.95 -12.24 -6.59
N PRO A 48 -3.13 -12.81 -6.25
CA PRO A 48 -4.08 -12.16 -5.36
C PRO A 48 -3.52 -11.80 -3.98
N ILE A 49 -2.65 -12.63 -3.41
CA ILE A 49 -1.99 -12.34 -2.13
C ILE A 49 -1.13 -11.08 -2.29
N TYR A 50 -0.31 -11.02 -3.34
CA TYR A 50 0.55 -9.87 -3.58
C TYR A 50 -0.24 -8.58 -3.88
N LEU A 51 -1.31 -8.67 -4.67
CA LEU A 51 -2.20 -7.53 -4.93
C LEU A 51 -2.90 -7.05 -3.67
N THR A 52 -3.26 -7.97 -2.77
CA THR A 52 -3.81 -7.61 -1.45
C THR A 52 -2.81 -6.80 -0.64
N ILE A 53 -1.52 -7.15 -0.66
CA ILE A 53 -0.47 -6.36 0.03
C ILE A 53 -0.47 -4.93 -0.50
N TYR A 54 -0.41 -4.73 -1.82
CA TYR A 54 -0.48 -3.40 -2.42
C TYR A 54 -1.78 -2.67 -2.07
N GLY A 55 -2.91 -3.36 -2.12
CA GLY A 55 -4.22 -2.81 -1.76
C GLY A 55 -4.27 -2.31 -0.31
N VAL A 56 -3.73 -3.10 0.63
CA VAL A 56 -3.62 -2.71 2.04
C VAL A 56 -2.69 -1.53 2.22
N MET A 57 -1.56 -1.47 1.49
CA MET A 57 -0.64 -0.34 1.55
C MET A 57 -1.28 0.98 1.07
N PHE A 58 -2.06 0.94 -0.02
CA PHE A 58 -2.88 2.09 -0.45
C PHE A 58 -3.97 2.43 0.58
N GLY A 59 -4.67 1.42 1.11
CA GLY A 59 -5.71 1.58 2.11
C GLY A 59 -5.20 2.19 3.42
N LEU A 60 -3.98 1.83 3.84
CA LEU A 60 -3.31 2.39 5.01
C LEU A 60 -3.08 3.90 4.84
N ALA A 61 -2.52 4.32 3.71
CA ALA A 61 -2.29 5.73 3.41
C ALA A 61 -3.61 6.51 3.31
N LEU A 62 -4.65 5.93 2.71
CA LEU A 62 -5.99 6.51 2.63
C LEU A 62 -6.63 6.68 4.02
N ALA A 63 -6.57 5.65 4.86
CA ALA A 63 -7.13 5.66 6.21
C ALA A 63 -6.41 6.68 7.09
N TYR A 64 -5.09 6.80 6.96
CA TYR A 64 -4.31 7.81 7.67
C TYR A 64 -4.72 9.23 7.26
N LEU A 65 -4.75 9.50 5.95
CA LEU A 65 -5.12 10.81 5.42
C LEU A 65 -6.57 11.21 5.74
N GLY A 66 -7.45 10.22 5.89
CA GLY A 66 -8.84 10.41 6.30
C GLY A 66 -9.06 10.50 7.81
N ASP A 67 -8.01 10.42 8.65
CA ASP A 67 -8.15 10.32 10.11
C ASP A 67 -9.02 9.13 10.58
N ASN A 68 -9.17 8.12 9.72
CA ASN A 68 -9.93 6.90 9.95
C ASN A 68 -9.07 5.79 10.58
N HIS A 69 -7.80 6.07 10.88
CA HIS A 69 -6.97 5.15 11.64
C HIS A 69 -7.50 5.07 13.08
N ILE A 70 -7.46 3.89 13.67
CA ILE A 70 -7.92 3.68 15.05
C ILE A 70 -7.00 4.49 15.97
N ARG A 71 -7.59 5.45 16.68
CA ARG A 71 -6.91 6.31 17.65
C ARG A 71 -7.38 5.97 19.05
N PHE A 72 -6.45 5.93 20.00
CA PHE A 72 -6.80 5.85 21.40
C PHE A 72 -7.21 7.24 21.89
N THR A 73 -8.51 7.55 21.84
CA THR A 73 -8.99 8.91 22.07
C THR A 73 -9.05 9.29 23.55
N VAL A 74 -9.06 8.31 24.47
CA VAL A 74 -9.15 8.55 25.93
C VAL A 74 -8.09 9.55 26.40
N VAL A 75 -6.84 9.38 25.98
CA VAL A 75 -5.75 10.32 26.35
C VAL A 75 -5.92 11.68 25.66
N SER A 76 -6.33 11.68 24.38
CA SER A 76 -6.49 12.93 23.62
C SER A 76 -7.67 13.79 24.07
N ASP A 77 -8.72 13.16 24.61
CA ASP A 77 -9.94 13.83 25.06
C ASP A 77 -9.80 14.41 26.46
N MET A 78 -8.87 13.90 27.28
CA MET A 78 -8.51 14.46 28.59
C MET A 78 -7.57 15.68 28.50
N LEU A 79 -6.99 15.95 27.33
CA LEU A 79 -6.03 17.05 27.14
C LEU A 79 -6.73 18.38 26.80
N PRO A 80 -6.29 19.52 27.37
CA PRO A 80 -6.79 20.83 26.97
C PRO A 80 -6.44 21.15 25.51
N LYS A 81 -7.26 21.98 24.84
CA LYS A 81 -7.22 22.23 23.38
C LYS A 81 -5.81 22.45 22.81
N ARG A 82 -4.97 23.24 23.50
CA ARG A 82 -3.59 23.53 23.07
C ARG A 82 -2.69 22.29 23.10
N LEU A 83 -2.76 21.48 24.16
CA LEU A 83 -1.94 20.27 24.29
C LEU A 83 -2.43 19.19 23.32
N ARG A 84 -3.74 19.08 23.10
CA ARG A 84 -4.33 18.16 22.12
C ARG A 84 -3.80 18.44 20.70
N HIS A 85 -3.71 19.72 20.32
CA HIS A 85 -3.14 20.11 19.02
C HIS A 85 -1.70 19.63 18.87
N TRP A 86 -0.82 19.93 19.85
CA TRP A 86 0.58 19.50 19.80
C TRP A 86 0.76 17.99 19.89
N PHE A 87 -0.09 17.29 20.64
CA PHE A 87 -0.11 15.82 20.68
C PHE A 87 -0.36 15.24 19.29
N PHE A 88 -1.31 15.81 18.56
CA PHE A 88 -1.62 15.44 17.19
C PHE A 88 -0.50 15.80 16.20
N VAL A 89 0.15 16.95 16.35
CA VAL A 89 1.34 17.30 15.55
C VAL A 89 2.46 16.27 15.78
N ALA A 90 2.71 15.91 17.04
CA ALA A 90 3.72 14.90 17.38
C ALA A 90 3.37 13.51 16.81
N ALA A 91 2.09 13.10 16.89
CA ALA A 91 1.62 11.84 16.31
C ALA A 91 1.83 11.80 14.79
N ASP A 92 1.57 12.89 14.08
CA ASP A 92 1.81 12.97 12.64
C ASP A 92 3.31 12.92 12.30
N ALA A 93 4.15 13.60 13.08
CA ALA A 93 5.60 13.53 12.92
C ALA A 93 6.15 12.10 13.14
N VAL A 94 5.63 11.39 14.15
CA VAL A 94 5.93 9.96 14.36
C VAL A 94 5.41 9.12 13.19
N GLY A 95 4.23 9.45 12.64
CA GLY A 95 3.69 8.80 11.44
C GLY A 95 4.61 8.94 10.22
N VAL A 96 5.15 10.14 9.99
CA VAL A 96 6.14 10.40 8.93
C VAL A 96 7.40 9.55 9.15
N ALA A 97 7.97 9.59 10.36
CA ALA A 97 9.16 8.82 10.70
C ALA A 97 8.93 7.30 10.52
N THR A 98 7.76 6.81 10.95
CA THR A 98 7.36 5.40 10.79
C THR A 98 7.22 5.02 9.33
N GLY A 99 6.59 5.88 8.51
CA GLY A 99 6.48 5.66 7.06
C GLY A 99 7.85 5.60 6.37
N ILE A 100 8.77 6.51 6.72
CA ILE A 100 10.15 6.50 6.20
C ILE A 100 10.89 5.23 6.64
N ALA A 101 10.80 4.86 7.92
CA ALA A 101 11.43 3.65 8.44
C ALA A 101 10.90 2.40 7.74
N LEU A 102 9.59 2.31 7.52
CA LEU A 102 8.95 1.21 6.80
C LEU A 102 9.39 1.18 5.32
N ALA A 103 9.50 2.35 4.69
CA ALA A 103 9.97 2.47 3.31
C ALA A 103 11.40 1.93 3.17
N TYR A 104 12.28 2.35 4.07
CA TYR A 104 13.67 1.91 4.13
C TYR A 104 13.79 0.41 4.43
N ALA A 105 13.08 -0.08 5.45
CA ALA A 105 13.08 -1.49 5.81
C ALA A 105 12.58 -2.38 4.67
N GLY A 106 11.50 -1.97 4.00
CA GLY A 106 10.98 -2.67 2.82
C GLY A 106 11.99 -2.71 1.67
N HIS A 107 12.68 -1.60 1.41
CA HIS A 107 13.70 -1.54 0.37
C HIS A 107 14.88 -2.47 0.68
N VAL A 108 15.40 -2.42 1.91
CA VAL A 108 16.50 -3.30 2.36
C VAL A 108 16.09 -4.77 2.30
N PHE A 109 14.85 -5.08 2.68
CA PHE A 109 14.33 -6.45 2.59
C PHE A 109 14.28 -6.95 1.15
N ALA A 110 13.78 -6.12 0.23
CA ALA A 110 13.71 -6.44 -1.19
C ALA A 110 15.08 -6.59 -1.85
N LEU A 111 16.09 -5.83 -1.41
CA LEU A 111 17.47 -6.01 -1.89
C LEU A 111 18.08 -7.35 -1.45
N ARG A 112 17.74 -7.82 -0.24
CA ARG A 112 18.31 -9.06 0.31
C ARG A 112 17.61 -10.34 -0.16
N ARG A 113 16.31 -10.27 -0.47
CA ARG A 113 15.50 -11.44 -0.83
C ARG A 113 14.80 -11.33 -2.18
N GLY A 114 14.93 -10.22 -2.89
CA GLY A 114 14.13 -9.94 -4.06
C GLY A 114 14.38 -10.86 -5.25
N ASP A 115 15.54 -11.51 -5.31
CA ASP A 115 15.89 -12.43 -6.39
C ASP A 115 15.33 -13.85 -6.23
N VAL A 116 14.65 -14.13 -5.12
CA VAL A 116 13.97 -15.42 -4.92
C VAL A 116 12.80 -15.53 -5.91
N ALA A 117 12.66 -16.69 -6.56
CA ALA A 117 11.57 -16.94 -7.49
C ALA A 117 10.21 -17.03 -6.78
N SER A 118 9.16 -16.50 -7.40
CA SER A 118 7.77 -16.78 -7.04
C SER A 118 7.35 -18.07 -7.76
N SER A 119 6.97 -19.09 -6.99
CA SER A 119 6.67 -20.44 -7.51
C SER A 119 5.58 -20.45 -8.57
N GLY A 120 4.48 -19.74 -8.35
CA GLY A 120 3.34 -19.69 -9.26
C GLY A 120 3.50 -18.75 -10.44
N LEU A 121 4.31 -17.69 -10.30
CA LEU A 121 4.44 -16.65 -11.33
C LEU A 121 5.64 -16.83 -12.25
N LYS A 122 6.72 -17.49 -11.79
CA LYS A 122 7.98 -17.59 -12.54
C LYS A 122 7.79 -18.10 -13.98
N SER A 123 7.09 -19.21 -14.15
CA SER A 123 6.89 -19.82 -15.49
C SER A 123 6.14 -18.91 -16.45
N THR A 124 5.14 -18.18 -15.95
CA THR A 124 4.33 -17.26 -16.77
C THR A 124 5.12 -15.99 -17.11
N ALA A 125 5.89 -15.48 -16.15
CA ALA A 125 6.76 -14.32 -16.35
C ALA A 125 7.88 -14.61 -17.36
N ASP A 126 8.52 -15.78 -17.25
CA ASP A 126 9.56 -16.22 -18.19
C ASP A 126 9.00 -16.39 -19.60
N ALA A 127 7.82 -17.01 -19.74
CA ALA A 127 7.14 -17.17 -21.04
C ALA A 127 6.77 -15.83 -21.66
N LEU A 128 6.31 -14.87 -20.85
CA LEU A 128 5.97 -13.52 -21.31
C LEU A 128 7.22 -12.73 -21.73
N ALA A 129 8.31 -12.83 -20.98
CA ALA A 129 9.58 -12.20 -21.30
C ALA A 129 10.13 -12.71 -22.64
N GLN A 130 10.10 -14.02 -22.87
CA GLN A 130 10.53 -14.64 -24.12
C GLN A 130 9.62 -14.24 -25.31
N GLY A 131 8.30 -14.21 -25.11
CA GLY A 131 7.34 -13.88 -26.17
C GLY A 131 7.34 -12.39 -26.57
N THR A 132 7.67 -11.49 -25.63
CA THR A 132 7.71 -10.04 -25.89
C THR A 132 9.11 -9.52 -26.21
N GLY A 133 10.16 -10.29 -25.91
CA GLY A 133 11.55 -9.86 -25.99
C GLY A 133 11.98 -8.93 -24.84
N ILE A 134 11.12 -8.71 -23.83
CA ILE A 134 11.38 -7.80 -22.71
C ILE A 134 11.87 -8.61 -21.51
N GLU A 135 13.19 -8.68 -21.32
CA GLU A 135 13.81 -9.42 -20.21
C GLU A 135 13.38 -8.92 -18.82
N ALA A 136 13.04 -7.63 -18.70
CA ALA A 136 12.57 -7.04 -17.45
C ALA A 136 11.30 -7.70 -16.89
N LEU A 137 10.49 -8.37 -17.73
CA LEU A 137 9.28 -9.06 -17.28
C LEU A 137 9.58 -10.28 -16.41
N THR A 138 10.78 -10.85 -16.49
CA THR A 138 11.23 -11.92 -15.58
C THR A 138 11.20 -11.48 -14.11
N TRP A 139 11.29 -10.17 -13.85
CA TRP A 139 11.19 -9.60 -12.50
C TRP A 139 9.83 -9.83 -11.85
N LEU A 140 8.74 -9.91 -12.64
CA LEU A 140 7.39 -10.29 -12.14
C LEU A 140 7.34 -11.75 -11.66
N GLY A 141 8.27 -12.59 -12.13
CA GLY A 141 8.43 -13.96 -11.69
C GLY A 141 9.23 -14.10 -10.39
N LYS A 142 9.73 -12.99 -9.84
CA LYS A 142 10.50 -12.94 -8.58
C LYS A 142 9.64 -12.37 -7.46
N VAL A 143 10.03 -12.60 -6.21
CA VAL A 143 9.34 -12.03 -5.03
C VAL A 143 9.65 -10.56 -4.81
N GLY A 144 10.73 -10.04 -5.41
CA GLY A 144 11.20 -8.67 -5.27
C GLY A 144 10.13 -7.59 -5.46
N PRO A 145 9.39 -7.54 -6.59
CA PRO A 145 8.32 -6.55 -6.80
C PRO A 145 7.34 -6.51 -5.63
N TYR A 146 6.93 -7.69 -5.14
CA TYR A 146 5.94 -7.80 -4.09
C TYR A 146 6.49 -7.41 -2.71
N GLN A 147 7.78 -7.61 -2.47
CA GLN A 147 8.47 -7.11 -1.28
C GLN A 147 8.61 -5.58 -1.31
N TYR A 148 8.81 -4.99 -2.49
CA TYR A 148 8.80 -3.55 -2.69
C TYR A 148 7.44 -2.91 -2.39
N ALA A 149 6.35 -3.69 -2.31
CA ALA A 149 5.06 -3.18 -1.84
C ALA A 149 5.15 -2.55 -0.45
N ILE A 150 5.97 -3.11 0.45
CA ILE A 150 6.20 -2.56 1.80
C ILE A 150 6.93 -1.23 1.70
N ALA A 151 7.96 -1.16 0.86
CA ALA A 151 8.73 0.07 0.65
C ALA A 151 7.83 1.20 0.11
N PHE A 152 7.03 0.85 -0.90
CA PHE A 152 6.05 1.71 -1.54
C PHE A 152 4.98 2.18 -0.55
N GLY A 153 4.40 1.28 0.24
CA GLY A 153 3.40 1.60 1.25
C GLY A 153 3.92 2.49 2.37
N GLY A 154 5.16 2.25 2.82
CA GLY A 154 5.85 3.14 3.77
C GLY A 154 6.00 4.56 3.22
N ALA A 155 6.38 4.70 1.94
CA ALA A 155 6.47 6.00 1.29
C ALA A 155 5.10 6.70 1.19
N LEU A 156 4.04 5.96 0.84
CA LEU A 156 2.68 6.51 0.82
C LEU A 156 2.21 6.96 2.21
N LEU A 157 2.49 6.19 3.25
CA LEU A 157 2.19 6.55 4.64
C LEU A 157 2.96 7.81 5.05
N ALA A 158 4.25 7.90 4.72
CA ALA A 158 5.07 9.08 5.01
C ALA A 158 4.50 10.33 4.33
N ILE A 159 4.09 10.22 3.07
CA ILE A 159 3.45 11.32 2.33
C ILE A 159 2.12 11.70 2.99
N ALA A 160 1.25 10.73 3.31
CA ALA A 160 -0.03 10.97 3.94
C ALA A 160 0.13 11.67 5.30
N ALA A 161 1.09 11.21 6.11
CA ALA A 161 1.40 11.81 7.41
C ALA A 161 2.01 13.20 7.27
N ALA A 162 2.88 13.44 6.28
CA ALA A 162 3.46 14.75 6.03
C ALA A 162 2.38 15.76 5.60
N LEU A 163 1.43 15.35 4.76
CA LEU A 163 0.29 16.19 4.38
C LEU A 163 -0.58 16.56 5.58
N LYS A 164 -0.84 15.60 6.48
CA LYS A 164 -1.58 15.86 7.74
C LYS A 164 -0.82 16.78 8.69
N LEU A 165 0.49 16.56 8.84
CA LEU A 165 1.37 17.41 9.64
C LEU A 165 1.36 18.85 9.12
N MET A 166 1.51 19.04 7.81
CA MET A 166 1.46 20.37 7.19
C MET A 166 0.08 21.04 7.36
N GLN A 167 -1.00 20.27 7.28
CA GLN A 167 -2.35 20.77 7.51
C GLN A 167 -2.51 21.29 8.94
N ARG A 168 -2.05 20.52 9.94
CA ARG A 168 -2.09 20.90 11.36
C ARG A 168 -1.26 22.14 11.65
N LEU A 169 -0.02 22.18 11.15
CA LEU A 169 0.88 23.33 11.34
C LEU A 169 0.35 24.60 10.67
N SER A 170 -0.43 24.49 9.60
CA SER A 170 -1.05 25.63 8.92
C SER A 170 -2.25 26.22 9.67
N GLY A 171 -2.62 25.69 10.85
CA GLY A 171 -3.73 26.21 11.67
C GLY A 171 -5.12 25.99 11.08
N ARG A 172 -5.24 25.22 10.00
CA ARG A 172 -6.50 24.99 9.25
C ARG A 172 -7.44 23.96 9.86
N ASP A 173 -7.05 23.33 10.96
CA ASP A 173 -7.92 22.44 11.73
C ASP A 173 -8.91 23.21 12.63
N ALA A 174 -8.86 24.55 12.66
CA ALA A 174 -9.70 25.39 13.53
C ALA A 174 -11.09 25.73 12.96
N GLU A 175 -11.45 25.29 11.75
CA GLU A 175 -12.70 25.68 11.08
C GLU A 175 -13.66 24.52 10.72
N VAL A 176 -13.59 23.38 11.41
CA VAL A 176 -14.67 22.35 11.34
C VAL A 176 -15.08 21.92 12.74
#